data_AF-A0A5R1YTV5-F1
#
_entry.id   AF-A0A5R1YTV5-F1
#
_cell.length_a   1.000
_cell.length_b   1.000
_cell.length_c   1.000
_cell.angle_alpha   90.00
_cell.angle_beta   90.00
_cell.angle_gamma   90.00
#
_symmetry.space_group_name_H-M   'P 1'
#
loop_
_entity.id
_entity.type
_entity.pdbx_description
1 polymer ?
#
loop_
_entity_poly.entity_id
_entity_poly.type
_entity_poly.pdbx_seq_one_letter_code
_entity_poly.pdbx_strand_id
1 'polypeptide(L)' 'PTDFTRGTRVEADGMTQRLDRLPLPEAEKPRLKAMTPANYIGRAVTLVDELK' A
#
# COMPACT_ATOMS: atom_id res chain seq x y z
N PRO A 1 -12.67 9.40 -13.81
CA PRO A 1 -11.47 9.02 -13.03
C PRO A 1 -11.87 8.03 -11.92
N THR A 2 -11.34 6.81 -11.96
CA THR A 2 -11.69 5.71 -11.05
C THR A 2 -11.40 6.07 -9.59
N ASP A 3 -12.43 6.52 -8.88
CA ASP A 3 -12.40 6.55 -7.42
C ASP A 3 -12.43 5.11 -6.90
N PHE A 4 -11.66 4.83 -5.85
CA PHE A 4 -11.76 3.58 -5.11
C PHE A 4 -13.05 3.57 -4.28
N THR A 5 -14.17 3.43 -4.97
CA THR A 5 -15.49 3.25 -4.39
C THR A 5 -15.81 1.78 -4.20
N ARG A 6 -16.81 1.48 -3.38
CA ARG A 6 -17.32 0.13 -3.19
C ARG A 6 -17.66 -0.50 -4.55
N GLY A 7 -17.17 -1.71 -4.80
CA GLY A 7 -17.40 -2.45 -6.05
C GLY A 7 -16.38 -2.16 -7.16
N THR A 8 -15.48 -1.19 -6.98
CA THR A 8 -14.39 -0.93 -7.93
C THR A 8 -13.28 -1.95 -7.76
N ARG A 9 -12.87 -2.59 -8.86
CA ARG A 9 -11.71 -3.49 -8.90
C ARG A 9 -10.43 -2.68 -8.66
N VAL A 10 -9.61 -3.15 -7.74
CA VAL A 10 -8.35 -2.49 -7.36
C VAL A 10 -7.20 -3.17 -8.09
N GLU A 11 -6.48 -2.40 -8.92
CA GLU A 11 -5.30 -2.83 -9.66
C GLU A 11 -4.09 -1.94 -9.26
N ALA A 12 -2.87 -2.46 -9.45
CA ALA A 12 -1.64 -1.79 -9.03
C ALA A 12 -1.46 -0.38 -9.66
N ASP A 13 -1.78 -0.24 -10.94
CA ASP A 13 -1.69 1.06 -11.64
C ASP A 13 -2.69 2.07 -11.08
N GLY A 14 -3.91 1.62 -10.74
CA GLY A 14 -4.93 2.45 -10.11
C GLY A 14 -4.48 2.92 -8.72
N MET A 15 -3.78 2.08 -7.97
CA MET A 15 -3.25 2.43 -6.65
C MET A 15 -2.17 3.50 -6.76
N THR A 16 -1.25 3.34 -7.71
CA THR A 16 -0.17 4.32 -7.95
C THR A 16 -0.73 5.69 -8.32
N GLN A 17 -1.69 5.73 -9.26
CA GLN A 17 -2.32 6.97 -9.71
C GLN A 17 -3.13 7.67 -8.59
N ARG A 18 -3.73 6.90 -7.69
CA ARG A 18 -4.43 7.44 -6.50
C ARG A 18 -3.44 8.08 -5.54
N LEU A 19 -2.33 7.39 -5.25
CA LEU A 19 -1.30 7.87 -4.32
C LEU A 19 -0.70 9.21 -4.78
N ASP A 20 -0.55 9.41 -6.09
CA ASP A 20 -0.02 10.66 -6.65
C ASP A 20 -0.92 11.89 -6.41
N ARG A 21 -2.21 11.68 -6.18
CA ARG A 21 -3.18 12.76 -5.91
C ARG A 21 -3.35 13.08 -4.43
N LEU A 22 -2.71 12.31 -3.54
CA LEU A 22 -2.82 12.56 -2.11
C LEU A 22 -1.92 13.73 -1.71
N PRO A 23 -2.41 14.66 -0.86
CA PRO A 23 -1.60 15.74 -0.29
C PRO A 23 -0.69 15.19 0.82
N LEU A 24 0.27 14.35 0.42
CA LEU A 24 1.26 13.73 1.30
C LEU A 24 2.64 14.37 1.11
N PRO A 25 3.51 14.30 2.14
CA PRO A 25 4.92 14.66 2.00
C PRO A 25 5.59 13.86 0.88
N GLU A 26 6.53 14.48 0.18
CA GLU A 26 7.21 13.87 -0.97
C GLU A 26 7.97 12.57 -0.62
N ALA A 27 8.42 12.42 0.63
CA ALA A 27 9.06 11.19 1.11
C ALA A 27 8.08 10.02 1.34
N GLU A 28 6.80 10.29 1.56
CA GLU A 28 5.80 9.24 1.87
C GLU A 28 5.28 8.55 0.61
N LYS A 29 5.17 9.28 -0.51
CA LYS A 29 4.74 8.71 -1.81
C LYS A 29 5.60 7.54 -2.28
N PRO A 30 6.94 7.62 -2.36
CA PRO A 30 7.77 6.50 -2.79
C PRO A 30 7.73 5.34 -1.80
N ARG A 31 7.64 5.62 -0.49
CA ARG A 31 7.47 4.58 0.54
C ARG A 31 6.19 3.77 0.30
N LEU A 32 5.07 4.45 0.05
CA LEU A 32 3.78 3.80 -0.23
C LEU A 32 3.79 3.05 -1.56
N LYS A 33 4.46 3.57 -2.60
CA LYS A 33 4.58 2.90 -3.91
C LYS A 33 5.45 1.64 -3.89
N ALA A 34 6.36 1.51 -2.92
CA ALA A 34 7.17 0.30 -2.74
C ALA A 34 6.42 -0.84 -2.02
N MET A 35 5.22 -0.57 -1.48
CA MET A 35 4.42 -1.56 -0.77
C MET A 35 3.66 -2.44 -1.77
N THR A 36 3.68 -3.74 -1.53
CA THR A 36 2.98 -4.76 -2.32
C THR A 36 2.15 -5.64 -1.38
N PRO A 37 1.11 -6.32 -1.87
CA PRO A 37 0.35 -7.26 -1.04
C PRO A 37 1.23 -8.33 -0.36
N ALA A 38 2.32 -8.74 -1.03
CA ALA A 38 3.23 -9.75 -0.52
C ALA A 38 4.12 -9.24 0.63
N ASN A 39 4.54 -7.98 0.60
CA ASN A 39 5.41 -7.40 1.64
C ASN A 39 4.62 -6.64 2.73
N TYR A 40 3.32 -6.42 2.55
CA TYR A 40 2.46 -5.74 3.50
C TYR A 40 1.86 -6.68 4.54
N ILE A 41 2.73 -7.39 5.28
CA ILE A 41 2.37 -8.42 6.27
C ILE A 41 2.52 -7.98 7.73
N GLY A 42 2.85 -6.70 7.97
CA GLY A 42 3.02 -6.14 9.32
C GLY A 42 4.12 -6.85 10.11
N ARG A 43 3.82 -7.20 11.37
CA ARG A 43 4.76 -7.90 12.28
C ARG A 43 4.75 -9.44 12.14
N ALA A 44 4.14 -10.00 11.09
CA ALA A 44 3.94 -11.45 11.00
C ALA A 44 5.22 -12.28 11.21
N VAL A 45 6.31 -11.92 10.54
CA VAL A 45 7.61 -12.61 10.70
C VAL A 45 8.17 -12.43 12.11
N THR A 46 8.19 -11.19 12.61
CA THR A 46 8.69 -10.87 13.94
C THR A 46 7.96 -11.63 15.05
N LEU A 47 6.64 -11.77 14.93
CA LEU A 47 5.84 -12.52 15.90
C LEU A 47 6.19 -14.01 15.91
N VAL A 48 6.54 -14.60 14.76
CA VAL A 48 7.02 -15.99 14.69
C VAL A 48 8.40 -16.12 15.34
N ASP A 49 9.30 -15.15 15.11
CA ASP A 49 10.63 -15.14 15.71
C ASP A 49 10.61 -14.97 17.25
N GLU A 50 9.59 -14.30 17.78
CA GLU A 50 9.37 -14.04 19.21
C GLU A 50 8.77 -15.24 19.98
N LEU A 51 8.27 -16.29 19.30
CA LEU A 51 7.69 -17.50 19.95
C LEU A 51 8.71 -18.47 20.56
N LYS A 52 9.99 -18.09 20.64
CA LYS A 52 11.08 -18.94 21.14
C LYS A 52 10.96 -19.25 22.63
#